data_AF-A0AAV3PEZ1-F1
#
_entry.id   AF-A0AAV3PEZ1-F1
#
_cell.length_a   1.000
_cell.length_b   1.000
_cell.length_c   1.000
_cell.angle_alpha   90.00
_cell.angle_beta   90.00
_cell.angle_gamma   90.00
#
_symmetry.space_group_name_H-M   'P 1'
#
loop_
_entity.id
_entity.type
_entity.pdbx_description
1 polymer ?
#
loop_
_entity_poly.entity_id
_entity_poly.type
_entity_poly.pdbx_seq_one_letter_code
_entity_poly.pdbx_strand_id
1 'polypeptide(L)'
;MLCKAEILCKAKDITMKYNMLCKAESEFYRNKAMMAWYKDGDDNTKLFHSSTRINQSKSLITQIHNDEGVLITDYQQVQVVAIEFYKKLFSVQDSVGKIYGKFVHKYEQRHTTHSKCI
;
A
#
# COMPACT_ATOMS: atom_id res chain seq x y z
N MET A 1 13.76 -50.02 -12.69
CA MET A 1 14.14 -48.81 -11.94
C MET A 1 13.67 -47.60 -12.75
N LEU A 2 12.86 -46.71 -12.16
CA LEU A 2 12.42 -45.49 -12.86
C LEU A 2 13.61 -44.57 -13.11
N CYS A 3 13.68 -43.99 -14.31
CA CYS A 3 14.79 -43.14 -14.72
C CYS A 3 14.72 -41.79 -13.99
N LYS A 4 15.87 -41.19 -13.67
CA LYS A 4 15.99 -39.86 -13.03
C LYS A 4 15.14 -38.78 -13.70
N ALA A 5 15.01 -38.84 -15.03
CA ALA A 5 14.16 -37.94 -15.81
C ALA A 5 12.66 -38.06 -15.46
N GLU A 6 12.17 -39.27 -15.22
CA GLU A 6 10.77 -39.53 -14.86
C GLU A 6 10.44 -38.98 -13.46
N ILE A 7 11.38 -39.09 -12.52
CA ILE A 7 11.25 -38.55 -11.16
C ILE A 7 11.17 -37.02 -11.20
N LEU A 8 12.04 -36.38 -11.99
CA LEU A 8 12.06 -34.92 -12.14
C LEU A 8 10.80 -34.39 -12.84
N CYS A 9 10.28 -35.11 -13.82
CA CYS A 9 9.03 -34.77 -14.50
C CYS A 9 7.85 -34.80 -13.52
N LYS A 10 7.72 -35.90 -12.75
CA LYS A 10 6.68 -36.03 -11.71
C LYS A 10 6.76 -34.93 -10.65
N ALA A 11 7.96 -34.57 -10.20
CA ALA A 11 8.13 -33.50 -9.23
C ALA A 11 7.66 -32.14 -9.80
N LYS A 12 7.98 -31.84 -11.06
CA LYS A 12 7.50 -30.63 -11.74
C LYS A 12 5.99 -30.60 -11.88
N ASP A 13 5.38 -31.73 -12.26
CA ASP A 13 3.92 -31.84 -12.40
C ASP A 13 3.21 -31.59 -11.07
N ILE A 14 3.74 -32.13 -9.97
CA ILE A 14 3.19 -31.91 -8.63
C ILE A 14 3.29 -30.43 -8.26
N THR A 15 4.45 -29.80 -8.45
CA THR A 15 4.64 -28.37 -8.18
C THR A 15 3.69 -27.51 -9.02
N MET A 16 3.50 -27.85 -10.30
CA MET A 16 2.60 -27.13 -11.18
C MET A 16 1.14 -27.26 -10.69
N LYS A 17 0.71 -28.47 -10.34
CA LYS A 17 -0.62 -28.71 -9.77
C LYS A 17 -0.83 -27.96 -8.45
N TYR A 18 0.16 -27.97 -7.57
CA TYR A 18 0.13 -27.23 -6.32
C TYR A 18 -0.06 -25.72 -6.56
N ASN A 19 0.76 -25.13 -7.43
CA ASN A 19 0.66 -23.71 -7.78
C ASN A 19 -0.70 -23.35 -8.40
N MET A 20 -1.25 -24.22 -9.26
CA MET A 20 -2.59 -24.02 -9.84
C MET A 20 -3.67 -24.02 -8.77
N LEU A 21 -3.61 -24.94 -7.79
CA LEU A 21 -4.55 -24.99 -6.68
C LEU A 21 -4.45 -23.74 -5.79
N CYS A 22 -3.23 -23.32 -5.42
CA CYS A 22 -3.03 -22.08 -4.64
C CYS A 22 -3.59 -20.85 -5.37
N LYS A 23 -3.44 -20.79 -6.70
CA LYS A 23 -3.99 -19.70 -7.51
C LYS A 23 -5.53 -19.73 -7.49
N ALA A 24 -6.13 -20.89 -7.71
CA ALA A 24 -7.59 -21.06 -7.69
C ALA A 24 -8.18 -20.70 -6.32
N GLU A 25 -7.53 -21.12 -5.24
CA GLU A 25 -7.91 -20.77 -3.87
C GLU A 25 -7.84 -19.25 -3.63
N SER A 26 -6.74 -18.62 -4.05
CA SER A 26 -6.56 -17.16 -3.94
C SER A 26 -7.63 -16.39 -4.71
N GLU A 27 -7.96 -16.84 -5.92
CA GLU A 27 -9.02 -16.24 -6.75
C GLU A 27 -10.41 -16.42 -6.12
N PHE A 28 -10.69 -17.60 -5.57
CA PHE A 28 -11.94 -17.88 -4.85
C PHE A 28 -12.12 -16.92 -3.67
N TYR A 29 -11.10 -16.78 -2.81
CA TYR A 29 -11.18 -15.88 -1.66
C TYR A 29 -11.24 -14.41 -2.08
N ARG A 30 -10.54 -14.02 -3.14
CA ARG A 30 -10.66 -12.67 -3.72
C ARG A 30 -12.10 -12.39 -4.16
N ASN A 31 -12.71 -13.30 -4.92
CA ASN A 31 -14.08 -13.14 -5.40
C ASN A 31 -15.07 -13.11 -4.23
N LYS A 32 -14.88 -13.94 -3.21
CA LYS A 32 -15.69 -13.94 -1.98
C LYS A 32 -15.60 -12.61 -1.24
N ALA A 33 -14.39 -12.06 -1.09
CA ALA A 33 -14.17 -10.76 -0.48
C ALA A 33 -14.79 -9.62 -1.30
N MET A 34 -14.69 -9.67 -2.64
CA MET A 34 -15.34 -8.69 -3.52
C MET A 34 -16.86 -8.72 -3.40
N MET A 35 -17.49 -9.90 -3.36
CA MET A 35 -18.94 -10.00 -3.16
C MET A 35 -19.38 -9.39 -1.83
N ALA A 36 -18.63 -9.65 -0.75
CA ALA A 36 -18.91 -9.01 0.55
C ALA A 36 -18.74 -7.48 0.48
N TRP A 37 -17.72 -7.00 -0.22
CA TRP A 37 -17.52 -5.56 -0.44
C TRP A 37 -18.63 -4.91 -1.26
N TYR A 38 -19.10 -5.56 -2.33
CA TYR A 38 -20.23 -5.04 -3.12
C TYR A 38 -21.54 -4.98 -2.34
N LYS A 39 -21.72 -5.86 -1.36
CA LYS A 39 -22.93 -5.92 -0.56
C LYS A 39 -22.95 -4.87 0.56
N ASP A 40 -21.85 -4.76 1.30
CA ASP A 40 -21.81 -4.06 2.59
C ASP A 40 -20.70 -2.98 2.65
N GLY A 41 -19.96 -2.76 1.56
CA GLY A 41 -18.69 -2.01 1.58
C GLY A 41 -18.80 -0.50 1.51
N ASP A 42 -19.85 0.07 0.90
CA ASP A 42 -20.05 1.53 0.82
C ASP A 42 -20.99 2.08 1.91
N ASP A 43 -21.75 1.21 2.57
CA ASP A 43 -22.70 1.52 3.65
C ASP A 43 -22.05 1.89 5.01
N ASN A 44 -20.80 2.39 5.02
CA ASN A 44 -20.03 2.72 6.24
C ASN A 44 -20.07 1.61 7.32
N THR A 45 -20.17 0.34 6.89
CA THR A 45 -20.29 -0.78 7.82
C THR A 45 -18.97 -1.06 8.54
N LYS A 46 -18.99 -1.99 9.49
CA LYS A 46 -17.75 -2.49 10.14
C LYS A 46 -16.72 -2.98 9.13
N LEU A 47 -17.15 -3.51 7.98
CA LEU A 47 -16.26 -3.96 6.90
C LEU A 47 -15.52 -2.78 6.25
N PHE A 48 -16.23 -1.70 5.94
CA PHE A 48 -15.64 -0.46 5.43
C PHE A 48 -14.57 0.09 6.37
N HIS A 49 -14.91 0.27 7.65
CA HIS A 49 -13.97 0.83 8.62
C HIS A 49 -12.77 -0.08 8.87
N SER A 50 -12.98 -1.40 8.90
CA SER A 50 -11.88 -2.36 9.04
C SER A 50 -10.94 -2.33 7.84
N SER A 51 -11.49 -2.29 6.61
CA SER A 51 -10.72 -2.16 5.37
C SER A 51 -9.92 -0.85 5.34
N THR A 52 -10.56 0.27 5.66
CA THR A 52 -9.91 1.58 5.74
C THR A 52 -8.77 1.59 6.74
N ARG A 53 -8.96 1.03 7.94
CA ARG A 53 -7.91 0.91 8.95
C ARG A 53 -6.72 0.07 8.48
N ILE A 54 -6.99 -1.06 7.81
CA ILE A 54 -5.93 -1.90 7.22
C ILE A 54 -5.17 -1.13 6.14
N ASN A 55 -5.87 -0.41 5.27
CA ASN A 55 -5.25 0.38 4.21
C ASN A 55 -4.43 1.54 4.76
N GLN A 56 -4.94 2.24 5.78
CA GLN A 56 -4.19 3.27 6.51
C GLN A 56 -2.92 2.69 7.15
N SER A 57 -3.01 1.53 7.79
CA SER A 57 -1.85 0.86 8.39
C SER A 57 -0.81 0.44 7.35
N LYS A 58 -1.23 -0.01 6.16
CA LYS A 58 -0.31 -0.36 5.06
C LYS A 58 0.31 0.85 4.40
N SER A 59 -0.44 1.95 4.30
CA SER A 59 0.03 3.22 3.72
C SER A 59 0.88 4.04 4.70
N LEU A 60 0.92 3.66 5.97
CA LEU A 60 1.69 4.38 6.97
C LEU A 60 3.19 4.17 6.71
N ILE A 61 3.88 5.26 6.38
CA ILE A 61 5.34 5.27 6.27
C ILE A 61 5.90 5.31 7.69
N THR A 62 6.37 4.16 8.19
CA THR A 62 6.95 4.04 9.53
C THR A 62 8.46 4.26 9.54
N GLN A 63 9.11 4.08 8.40
CA GLN A 63 10.57 4.15 8.28
C GLN A 63 10.96 4.68 6.90
N ILE A 64 12.06 5.42 6.83
CA ILE A 64 12.61 5.98 5.59
C ILE A 64 14.13 6.01 5.65
N HIS A 65 14.81 5.81 4.52
CA HIS A 65 16.26 6.05 4.43
C HIS A 65 16.52 7.52 4.12
N ASN A 66 17.48 8.13 4.79
CA ASN A 66 17.96 9.49 4.47
C ASN A 66 18.96 9.46 3.29
N ASP A 67 19.42 10.66 2.86
CA ASP A 67 20.39 10.82 1.77
C ASP A 67 21.75 10.14 2.05
N GLU A 68 22.06 9.86 3.32
CA GLU A 68 23.27 9.15 3.77
C GLU A 68 23.08 7.63 3.86
N GLY A 69 21.89 7.12 3.51
CA GLY A 69 21.53 5.70 3.57
C GLY A 69 21.15 5.19 4.96
N VAL A 70 21.10 6.05 5.98
CA VAL A 70 20.72 5.70 7.36
C VAL A 70 19.21 5.49 7.45
N LEU A 71 18.79 4.38 8.07
CA LEU A 71 17.38 4.07 8.30
C LEU A 71 16.83 4.87 9.49
N ILE A 72 15.89 5.76 9.22
CA ILE A 72 15.17 6.54 10.23
C ILE A 72 13.86 5.83 10.55
N THR A 73 13.59 5.65 11.85
CA THR A 73 12.38 4.98 12.36
C THR A 73 11.54 5.86 13.28
N ASP A 74 12.10 6.99 13.74
CA ASP A 74 11.36 7.97 14.52
C ASP A 74 10.38 8.75 13.62
N TYR A 75 9.12 8.83 14.05
CA TYR A 75 8.05 9.40 13.24
C TYR A 75 8.27 10.90 12.93
N GLN A 76 8.78 11.66 13.90
CA GLN A 76 9.05 13.09 13.71
C GLN A 76 10.18 13.28 12.70
N GLN A 77 11.25 12.48 12.82
CA GLN A 77 12.35 12.53 11.87
C GLN A 77 11.97 12.03 10.46
N VAL A 78 11.12 11.00 10.34
CA VAL A 78 10.59 10.54 9.04
C VAL A 78 9.84 11.67 8.33
N GLN A 79 9.03 12.45 9.07
CA GLN A 79 8.33 13.60 8.52
C GLN A 79 9.31 14.68 8.01
N VAL A 80 10.36 14.98 8.78
CA VAL A 80 11.39 15.97 8.39
C VAL A 80 12.10 15.54 7.11
N VAL A 81 12.62 14.30 7.07
CA VAL A 81 13.33 13.76 5.90
C VAL A 81 12.44 13.76 4.66
N ALA A 82 11.18 13.36 4.78
CA ALA A 82 10.24 13.38 3.66
C ALA A 82 9.99 14.80 3.14
N ILE A 83 9.79 15.77 4.03
CA ILE A 83 9.59 17.18 3.66
C ILE A 83 10.83 17.73 2.95
N GLU A 84 12.02 17.49 3.48
CA GLU A 84 13.29 17.98 2.90
C GLU A 84 13.53 17.37 1.51
N PHE A 85 13.30 16.07 1.36
CA PHE A 85 13.39 15.37 0.08
C PHE A 85 12.47 15.99 -0.97
N TYR A 86 11.17 16.15 -0.66
CA TYR A 86 10.22 16.71 -1.62
C TYR A 86 10.45 18.20 -1.88
N LYS A 87 10.87 18.97 -0.87
CA LYS A 87 11.30 20.37 -1.07
C LYS A 87 12.44 20.44 -2.09
N LYS A 88 13.48 19.62 -1.94
CA LYS A 88 14.61 19.54 -2.87
C LYS A 88 14.13 19.10 -4.26
N LEU A 89 13.32 18.03 -4.33
CA LEU A 89 12.79 17.49 -5.58
C LEU A 89 12.01 18.53 -6.39
N PHE A 90 11.14 19.30 -5.73
CA PHE A 90 10.28 20.28 -6.40
C PHE A 90 10.92 21.66 -6.56
N SER A 91 11.99 21.98 -5.82
CA SER A 91 12.76 23.22 -6.02
C SER A 91 13.70 23.15 -7.22
N VAL A 92 14.10 21.95 -7.66
CA VAL A 92 14.95 21.77 -8.85
C VAL A 92 14.16 21.94 -10.16
N GLN A 93 12.82 21.97 -10.12
CA GLN A 93 11.96 22.17 -11.28
C GLN A 93 11.17 23.48 -11.18
N ASP A 94 11.84 24.60 -11.50
CA ASP A 94 11.26 25.96 -11.48
C ASP A 94 10.00 26.15 -12.36
N SER A 95 9.69 25.19 -13.23
CA SER A 95 8.45 25.17 -14.02
C SER A 95 7.25 24.52 -13.29
N VAL A 96 7.46 23.63 -12.31
CA VAL A 96 6.40 22.84 -11.65
C VAL A 96 6.06 23.35 -10.24
N GLY A 97 6.96 24.08 -9.58
CA GLY A 97 6.77 24.64 -8.22
C GLY A 97 5.51 25.51 -8.04
N LYS A 98 5.02 26.15 -9.11
CA LYS A 98 3.77 26.95 -9.08
C LYS A 98 2.50 26.12 -8.93
N ILE A 99 2.52 24.83 -9.27
CA ILE A 99 1.36 23.93 -9.19
C ILE A 99 1.17 23.39 -7.76
N TYR A 100 2.27 23.00 -7.10
CA TYR A 100 2.22 22.40 -5.76
C TYR A 100 1.88 23.39 -4.64
N GLY A 101 2.27 24.67 -4.76
CA GLY A 101 1.96 25.69 -3.76
C GLY A 101 0.44 25.91 -3.52
N LYS A 102 -0.39 25.70 -4.55
CA LYS A 102 -1.86 25.78 -4.42
C LYS A 102 -2.47 24.52 -3.79
N PHE A 103 -1.82 23.37 -3.93
CA PHE A 103 -2.31 22.09 -3.42
C PHE A 103 -2.05 21.94 -1.91
N VAL A 104 -0.87 22.35 -1.45
CA VAL A 104 -0.48 22.29 -0.02
C VAL A 104 -1.39 23.19 0.83
N HIS A 105 -1.66 24.41 0.38
CA HIS A 105 -2.53 25.36 1.10
C HIS A 105 -3.97 24.86 1.28
N LYS A 106 -4.48 24.04 0.35
CA LYS A 106 -5.81 23.41 0.45
C LYS A 106 -5.81 22.18 1.38
N TYR A 107 -4.68 21.49 1.49
CA TYR A 107 -4.55 20.32 2.37
C TYR A 107 -4.51 20.74 3.86
N GLU A 108 -3.79 21.83 4.18
CA GLU A 108 -3.75 22.41 5.53
C GLU A 108 -5.11 22.93 6.01
N GLN A 109 -5.94 23.47 5.11
CA GLN A 109 -7.29 23.95 5.46
C GLN A 109 -8.31 22.82 5.76
N ARG A 110 -8.08 21.57 5.32
CA ARG A 110 -8.98 20.44 5.60
C ARG A 110 -8.79 19.85 6.99
N HIS A 111 -7.59 19.94 7.57
CA HIS A 111 -7.33 19.42 8.93
C HIS A 111 -7.97 20.27 10.04
N THR A 112 -8.40 21.50 9.75
CA THR A 112 -9.14 22.35 10.71
C THR A 112 -10.67 22.19 10.63
N THR A 113 -11.19 21.58 9.56
CA THR A 113 -12.65 21.42 9.36
C THR A 113 -13.20 20.04 9.73
N HIS A 114 -12.38 18.97 9.74
CA HIS A 114 -12.88 17.63 10.06
C HIS A 114 -12.86 17.29 11.57
N SER A 115 -12.15 18.05 12.41
CA SER A 115 -12.29 17.96 13.89
C SER A 115 -13.63 18.48 14.43
N LYS A 116 -14.55 18.93 13.56
CA LYS A 116 -15.90 19.38 13.92
C LYS A 116 -17.03 18.41 13.54
N CYS A 117 -16.73 17.28 12.93
CA CYS A 117 -17.72 16.22 12.74
C CYS A 117 -17.29 15.00 13.54
N ILE A 118 -17.98 14.88 14.69
CA ILE A 118 -18.27 13.64 15.42
C ILE A 118 -18.52 12.49 14.45
#